data_AF-A0A699SXD6-F1
#
_entry.id   AF-A0A699SXD6-F1
#
_cell.length_a   1.000
_cell.length_b   1.000
_cell.length_c   1.000
_cell.angle_alpha   90.00
_cell.angle_beta   90.00
_cell.angle_gamma   90.00
#
_symmetry.space_group_name_H-M   'P 1'
#
loop_
_entity.id
_entity.type
_entity.pdbx_description
1 polymer ?
#
loop_
_entity_poly.entity_id
_entity_poly.type
_entity_poly.pdbx_seq_one_letter_code
_entity_poly.pdbx_strand_id
1 'polypeptide(L)'
;KSDASEGFAQIIDFLFGSYIHYALTVSPHIYISSIKKFWNTAVVNRSGDVTRLQALVDKKKIVIYEDVIREILHLDDAEGMVCLPNEEIFAALAQMGYEKPSTKLTFYKAFFSSQQKFLIHTILQSLSAKRTSWNEFSTTMASAV
;
A
#
# COMPACT_ATOMS: atom_id res chain seq x y z
N LYS A 1 7.51 -3.61 32.29
CA LYS A 1 7.97 -3.81 30.88
C LYS A 1 6.77 -4.38 30.15
N SER A 2 6.00 -3.57 29.43
CA SER A 2 5.04 -4.14 28.47
C SER A 2 5.85 -4.87 27.41
N ASP A 3 5.35 -6.02 26.96
CA ASP A 3 6.05 -6.77 25.93
C ASP A 3 5.95 -5.96 24.63
N ALA A 4 7.09 -5.51 24.10
CA ALA A 4 7.12 -4.65 22.93
C ALA A 4 6.49 -5.31 21.69
N SER A 5 6.32 -6.64 21.74
CA SER A 5 5.68 -7.51 20.76
C SER A 5 4.16 -7.33 20.67
N GLU A 6 3.48 -6.97 21.77
CA GLU A 6 2.00 -6.92 21.85
C GLU A 6 1.42 -5.86 20.90
N GLY A 7 2.12 -4.74 20.74
CA GLY A 7 1.73 -3.69 19.79
C GLY A 7 1.88 -4.09 18.31
N PHE A 8 2.66 -5.13 17.99
CA PHE A 8 2.76 -5.66 16.63
C PHE A 8 1.64 -6.68 16.33
N ALA A 9 1.10 -7.36 17.33
CA ALA A 9 0.00 -8.30 17.15
C ALA A 9 -1.22 -7.62 16.50
N GLN A 10 -1.57 -6.41 16.95
CA GLN A 10 -2.67 -5.63 16.37
C GLN A 10 -2.44 -5.27 14.89
N ILE A 11 -1.19 -4.98 14.49
CA ILE A 11 -0.82 -4.73 13.10
C ILE A 11 -0.99 -6.00 12.27
N ILE A 12 -0.55 -7.12 12.82
CA ILE A 12 -0.64 -8.42 12.15
C ILE A 12 -2.10 -8.83 11.97
N ASP A 13 -2.93 -8.74 13.01
CA ASP A 13 -4.36 -9.03 12.95
C ASP A 13 -5.08 -8.14 11.92
N PHE A 14 -4.74 -6.85 11.87
CA PHE A 14 -5.24 -5.93 10.85
C PHE A 14 -4.85 -6.39 9.43
N LEU A 15 -3.58 -6.72 9.19
CA LEU A 15 -3.11 -7.18 7.88
C LEU A 15 -3.76 -8.52 7.48
N PHE A 16 -3.98 -9.43 8.43
CA PHE A 16 -4.68 -10.70 8.20
C PHE A 16 -6.15 -10.51 7.85
N GLY A 17 -6.82 -9.51 8.42
CA GLY A 17 -8.23 -9.19 8.12
C GLY A 17 -8.43 -8.34 6.87
N SER A 18 -7.37 -7.81 6.27
CA SER A 18 -7.44 -6.90 5.13
C SER A 18 -7.54 -7.62 3.78
N TYR A 19 -8.08 -6.93 2.76
CA TYR A 19 -8.14 -7.43 1.37
C TYR A 19 -6.74 -7.72 0.76
N ILE A 20 -5.69 -7.12 1.32
CA ILE A 20 -4.30 -7.34 0.87
C ILE A 20 -3.64 -8.56 1.53
N HIS A 21 -4.32 -9.25 2.46
CA HIS A 21 -3.76 -10.39 3.20
C HIS A 21 -3.17 -11.45 2.26
N TYR A 22 -3.94 -11.83 1.23
CA TYR A 22 -3.50 -12.81 0.25
C TYR A 22 -2.24 -12.33 -0.48
N ALA A 23 -2.23 -11.09 -0.96
CA ALA A 23 -1.08 -10.50 -1.64
C ALA A 23 0.18 -10.45 -0.77
N LEU A 24 0.04 -10.29 0.55
CA LEU A 24 1.15 -10.25 1.50
C LEU A 24 1.73 -11.63 1.85
N THR A 25 0.90 -12.67 1.81
CA THR A 25 1.26 -14.01 2.29
C THR A 25 1.52 -15.02 1.18
N VAL A 26 1.03 -14.75 -0.03
CA VAL A 26 1.29 -15.60 -1.19
C VAL A 26 2.80 -15.69 -1.42
N SER A 27 3.31 -16.92 -1.54
CA SER A 27 4.72 -17.20 -1.78
C SER A 27 4.91 -17.83 -3.17
N PRO A 28 4.72 -17.04 -4.25
CA PRO A 28 4.87 -17.58 -5.59
C PRO A 28 6.35 -17.90 -5.85
N HIS A 29 6.60 -18.89 -6.70
CA HIS A 29 7.95 -19.14 -7.19
C HIS A 29 8.34 -18.02 -8.16
N ILE A 30 9.23 -17.12 -7.72
CA ILE A 30 9.66 -15.99 -8.53
C ILE A 30 11.12 -16.13 -8.94
N TYR A 31 11.37 -15.93 -10.23
CA TYR A 31 12.72 -15.81 -10.77
C TYR A 31 13.18 -14.35 -10.70
N ILE A 32 14.14 -14.07 -9.80
CA ILE A 32 14.71 -12.72 -9.61
C ILE A 32 15.27 -12.16 -10.93
N SER A 33 15.85 -13.03 -11.78
CA SER A 33 16.33 -12.65 -13.11
C SER A 33 15.23 -12.11 -14.01
N SER A 34 14.05 -12.73 -14.00
CA SER A 34 12.88 -12.30 -14.76
C SER A 34 12.34 -10.97 -14.27
N ILE A 35 12.26 -10.75 -12.95
CA ILE A 35 11.89 -9.45 -12.36
C ILE A 35 12.84 -8.35 -12.86
N LYS A 36 14.15 -8.59 -12.77
CA LYS A 36 15.15 -7.59 -13.17
C LYS A 36 15.04 -7.27 -14.67
N LYS A 37 14.94 -8.29 -15.52
CA LYS A 37 14.75 -8.09 -16.97
C LYS A 37 13.46 -7.34 -17.29
N PHE A 38 12.38 -7.65 -16.57
CA PHE A 38 11.11 -6.94 -16.71
C PHE A 38 11.28 -5.46 -16.38
N TRP A 39 11.77 -5.12 -15.19
CA TRP A 39 11.91 -3.72 -14.77
C TRP A 39 12.93 -2.91 -15.58
N ASN A 40 13.93 -3.55 -16.18
CA ASN A 40 14.86 -2.88 -17.09
C ASN A 40 14.22 -2.37 -18.38
N THR A 41 13.09 -2.94 -18.80
CA THR A 41 12.41 -2.60 -20.06
C THR A 41 10.97 -2.14 -19.86
N ALA A 42 10.49 -2.17 -18.62
CA ALA A 42 9.12 -1.81 -18.28
C ALA A 42 8.86 -0.33 -18.56
N VAL A 43 7.79 -0.06 -19.31
CA VAL A 43 7.28 1.28 -19.60
C VAL A 43 5.79 1.34 -19.30
N VAL A 44 5.36 2.48 -18.76
CA VAL A 44 3.94 2.78 -18.58
C VAL A 44 3.40 3.33 -19.90
N ASN A 45 2.34 2.73 -20.42
CA ASN A 45 1.64 3.21 -21.60
C ASN A 45 0.21 3.61 -21.21
N ARG A 46 -0.17 4.84 -21.56
CA ARG A 46 -1.51 5.40 -21.30
C ARG A 46 -2.18 5.68 -22.64
N SER A 47 -3.35 5.08 -22.86
CA SER A 47 -4.17 5.36 -24.04
C SER A 47 -5.62 5.56 -23.61
N GLY A 48 -6.09 6.81 -23.66
CA GLY A 48 -7.37 7.18 -23.03
C GLY A 48 -7.34 6.91 -21.54
N ASP A 49 -8.39 6.26 -21.03
CA ASP A 49 -8.53 5.90 -19.61
C ASP A 49 -7.79 4.59 -19.24
N VAL A 50 -7.20 3.90 -20.22
CA VAL A 50 -6.51 2.62 -19.98
C VAL A 50 -5.03 2.86 -19.72
N THR A 51 -4.56 2.45 -18.54
CA THR A 51 -3.14 2.39 -18.19
C THR A 51 -2.67 0.93 -18.23
N ARG A 52 -1.52 0.67 -18.85
CA ARG A 52 -0.89 -0.66 -18.90
C ARG A 52 0.63 -0.57 -18.75
N LEU A 53 1.22 -1.60 -18.16
CA LEU A 53 2.66 -1.81 -18.14
C LEU A 53 3.06 -2.68 -19.31
N GLN A 54 4.08 -2.27 -20.06
CA GLN A 54 4.65 -3.07 -21.13
C GLN A 54 6.13 -3.28 -20.90
N ALA A 55 6.62 -4.50 -21.08
CA ALA A 55 8.04 -4.83 -20.98
C ALA A 55 8.44 -5.81 -22.08
N LEU A 56 9.75 -5.91 -22.34
CA LEU A 56 10.33 -6.88 -23.26
C LEU A 56 11.30 -7.77 -22.49
N VAL A 57 10.89 -9.01 -22.24
CA VAL A 57 11.72 -10.00 -21.54
C VAL A 57 12.04 -11.11 -22.52
N ASP A 58 13.33 -11.35 -22.78
CA ASP A 58 13.80 -12.40 -23.69
C ASP A 58 13.12 -12.34 -25.08
N LYS A 59 12.99 -11.11 -25.62
CA LYS A 59 12.29 -10.79 -26.88
C LYS A 59 10.78 -11.06 -26.89
N LYS A 60 10.21 -11.51 -25.76
CA LYS A 60 8.78 -11.65 -25.58
C LYS A 60 8.19 -10.36 -25.01
N LYS A 61 7.19 -9.82 -25.68
CA LYS A 61 6.42 -8.68 -25.17
C LYS A 61 5.51 -9.15 -24.05
N ILE A 62 5.63 -8.51 -22.90
CA ILE A 62 4.76 -8.70 -21.74
C ILE A 62 3.90 -7.44 -21.61
N VAL A 63 2.60 -7.61 -21.45
CA VAL A 63 1.65 -6.53 -21.18
C VAL A 63 0.89 -6.90 -19.92
N ILE A 64 0.91 -6.03 -18.92
CA ILE A 64 0.21 -6.19 -17.66
C ILE A 64 -0.81 -5.06 -17.55
N TYR A 65 -2.06 -5.45 -17.33
CA TYR A 65 -3.17 -4.56 -17.05
C TYR A 65 -3.47 -4.54 -15.55
N GLU A 66 -4.14 -3.50 -15.09
CA GLU A 66 -4.47 -3.32 -13.68
C GLU A 66 -5.45 -4.38 -13.17
N ASP A 67 -6.48 -4.72 -13.95
CA ASP A 67 -7.46 -5.77 -13.67
C ASP A 67 -6.79 -7.13 -13.44
N VAL A 68 -5.78 -7.48 -14.24
CA VAL A 68 -5.00 -8.72 -14.08
C VAL A 68 -4.23 -8.73 -12.76
N ILE A 69 -3.68 -7.58 -12.34
CA ILE A 69 -3.00 -7.47 -11.04
C ILE A 69 -4.01 -7.70 -9.90
N ARG A 70 -5.18 -7.06 -9.99
CA ARG A 70 -6.26 -7.19 -8.99
C ARG A 70 -6.77 -8.63 -8.90
N GLU A 71 -6.96 -9.29 -10.04
CA GLU A 71 -7.38 -10.69 -10.11
C GLU A 71 -6.34 -11.61 -9.50
N ILE A 72 -5.06 -11.49 -9.87
CA ILE A 72 -3.99 -12.38 -9.38
C ILE A 72 -3.72 -12.16 -7.89
N LEU A 73 -3.79 -10.91 -7.41
CA LEU A 73 -3.52 -10.56 -6.02
C LEU A 73 -4.78 -10.57 -5.14
N HIS A 74 -5.95 -10.92 -5.70
CA HIS A 74 -7.24 -11.00 -5.01
C HIS A 74 -7.58 -9.70 -4.27
N LEU A 75 -7.38 -8.54 -4.91
CA LEU A 75 -7.52 -7.24 -4.25
C LEU A 75 -8.97 -6.81 -3.98
N ASP A 76 -9.97 -7.59 -4.40
CA ASP A 76 -11.43 -7.43 -4.17
C ASP A 76 -11.96 -5.98 -4.22
N ASP A 77 -11.32 -5.16 -5.05
CA ASP A 77 -11.52 -3.71 -5.15
C ASP A 77 -12.13 -3.33 -6.51
N ALA A 78 -12.85 -4.27 -7.13
CA ALA A 78 -13.40 -4.18 -8.49
C ALA A 78 -14.35 -2.99 -8.72
N GLU A 79 -14.94 -2.43 -7.66
CA GLU A 79 -15.79 -1.23 -7.70
C GLU A 79 -15.00 0.08 -7.84
N GLY A 80 -13.68 0.01 -7.88
CA GLY A 80 -12.79 1.14 -8.07
C GLY A 80 -12.50 1.90 -6.76
N MET A 81 -11.95 3.10 -6.89
CA MET A 81 -11.52 3.91 -5.77
C MET A 81 -12.74 4.52 -5.06
N VAL A 82 -13.27 3.85 -4.04
CA VAL A 82 -14.26 4.47 -3.15
C VAL A 82 -13.50 5.42 -2.22
N CYS A 83 -13.73 6.72 -2.41
CA CYS A 83 -13.25 7.70 -1.43
C CYS A 83 -13.99 7.45 -0.12
N LEU A 84 -13.28 6.95 0.90
CA LEU A 84 -13.83 6.82 2.24
C LEU A 84 -14.28 8.20 2.75
N PRO A 85 -15.47 8.31 3.34
CA PRO A 85 -15.88 9.52 4.05
C PRO A 85 -14.83 9.91 5.09
N ASN A 86 -14.63 11.21 5.32
CA ASN A 86 -13.68 11.70 6.32
C ASN A 86 -13.93 11.09 7.71
N GLU A 87 -15.19 10.86 8.06
CA GLU A 87 -15.59 10.24 9.32
C GLU A 87 -15.04 8.81 9.46
N GLU A 88 -15.11 8.01 8.40
CA GLU A 88 -14.57 6.66 8.37
C GLU A 88 -13.03 6.68 8.45
N ILE A 89 -12.38 7.63 7.77
CA ILE A 89 -10.93 7.83 7.86
C ILE A 89 -10.52 8.17 9.30
N PHE A 90 -11.20 9.11 9.96
CA PHE A 90 -10.90 9.46 11.36
C PHE A 90 -11.18 8.30 12.32
N ALA A 91 -12.24 7.53 12.10
CA ALA A 91 -12.57 6.36 12.91
C ALA A 91 -11.49 5.27 12.79
N ALA A 92 -11.04 4.95 11.57
CA ALA A 92 -9.97 4.00 11.32
C ALA A 92 -8.64 4.45 11.97
N LEU A 93 -8.28 5.72 11.81
CA LEU A 93 -7.07 6.28 12.44
C LEU A 93 -7.14 6.21 13.98
N ALA A 94 -8.30 6.50 14.57
CA ALA A 94 -8.50 6.37 16.01
C ALA A 94 -8.37 4.90 16.47
N GLN A 95 -8.90 3.94 15.69
CA GLN A 95 -8.72 2.51 15.94
C GLN A 95 -7.25 2.07 15.86
N MET A 96 -6.47 2.67 14.97
CA MET A 96 -5.02 2.47 14.87
C MET A 96 -4.23 3.20 15.97
N GLY A 97 -4.89 3.85 16.93
CA GLY A 97 -4.24 4.52 18.06
C GLY A 97 -3.67 5.89 17.70
N TYR A 98 -4.28 6.62 16.76
CA TYR A 98 -3.96 8.02 16.52
C TYR A 98 -4.50 8.89 17.66
N GLU A 99 -3.59 9.49 18.43
CA GLU A 99 -3.93 10.12 19.72
C GLU A 99 -4.49 11.55 19.59
N LYS A 100 -4.53 12.13 18.39
CA LYS A 100 -4.92 13.54 18.19
C LYS A 100 -6.23 13.68 17.41
N PRO A 101 -7.29 14.27 17.99
CA PRO A 101 -8.44 14.70 17.23
C PRO A 101 -8.03 15.77 16.20
N SER A 102 -8.41 15.59 14.93
CA SER A 102 -8.17 16.57 13.88
C SER A 102 -9.43 16.69 13.04
N THR A 103 -9.81 17.91 12.66
CA THR A 103 -10.80 18.17 11.61
C THR A 103 -10.11 18.41 10.26
N LYS A 104 -8.77 18.46 10.26
CA LYS A 104 -7.95 18.62 9.07
C LYS A 104 -7.50 17.26 8.57
N LEU A 105 -7.49 17.15 7.26
CA LEU A 105 -7.00 16.01 6.47
C LEU A 105 -5.47 15.96 6.35
N THR A 106 -4.76 16.61 7.28
CA THR A 106 -3.31 16.56 7.42
C THR A 106 -2.99 15.88 8.73
N PHE A 107 -2.30 14.76 8.64
CA PHE A 107 -2.02 13.92 9.78
C PHE A 107 -0.51 13.78 9.99
N TYR A 108 -0.11 13.74 11.25
CA TYR A 108 1.29 13.66 11.62
C TYR A 108 1.58 12.33 12.26
N LYS A 109 2.57 11.61 11.71
CA LYS A 109 2.99 10.31 12.26
C LYS A 109 3.36 10.37 13.75
N ALA A 110 3.76 11.55 14.24
CA ALA A 110 4.17 11.79 15.62
C ALA A 110 3.12 11.35 16.66
N PHE A 111 1.84 11.37 16.29
CA PHE A 111 0.70 11.05 17.17
C PHE A 111 0.28 9.57 17.16
N PHE A 112 1.03 8.69 16.49
CA PHE A 112 0.82 7.24 16.61
C PHE A 112 1.78 6.61 17.62
N SER A 113 1.45 5.38 18.04
CA SER A 113 2.37 4.50 18.74
C SER A 113 3.64 4.23 17.92
N SER A 114 4.73 3.83 18.59
CA SER A 114 6.01 3.53 17.94
C SER A 114 5.90 2.41 16.89
N GLN A 115 5.02 1.43 17.11
CA GLN A 115 4.77 0.32 16.19
C GLN A 115 4.06 0.80 14.93
N GLN A 116 3.01 1.63 15.08
CA GLN A 116 2.28 2.17 13.94
C GLN A 116 3.12 3.18 13.14
N LYS A 117 3.98 3.96 13.81
CA LYS A 117 5.01 4.77 13.14
C LYS A 117 5.90 3.95 12.23
N PHE A 118 6.32 2.76 12.67
CA PHE A 118 7.15 1.86 11.87
C PHE A 118 6.40 1.33 10.64
N LEU A 119 5.15 0.90 10.81
CA LEU A 119 4.30 0.46 9.71
C LEU A 119 4.10 1.58 8.67
N ILE A 120 3.65 2.75 9.12
CA ILE A 120 3.42 3.93 8.26
C ILE A 120 4.71 4.29 7.53
N HIS A 121 5.84 4.33 8.24
CA HIS A 121 7.14 4.59 7.62
C HIS A 121 7.50 3.58 6.53
N THR A 122 7.24 2.30 6.77
CA THR A 122 7.50 1.21 5.81
C THR A 122 6.61 1.36 4.57
N ILE A 123 5.32 1.63 4.74
CA ILE A 123 4.38 1.85 3.63
C ILE A 123 4.79 3.09 2.83
N LEU A 124 5.08 4.21 3.50
CA LEU A 124 5.56 5.44 2.86
C LEU A 124 6.84 5.20 2.06
N GLN A 125 7.77 4.43 2.61
CA GLN A 125 9.03 4.11 1.94
C GLN A 125 8.81 3.26 0.68
N SER A 126 7.81 2.38 0.71
CA SER A 126 7.43 1.55 -0.45
C SER A 126 6.69 2.34 -1.53
N LEU A 127 5.81 3.28 -1.15
CA LEU A 127 4.94 4.02 -2.07
C LEU A 127 5.57 5.33 -2.59
N SER A 128 6.56 5.89 -1.91
CA SER A 128 7.11 7.19 -2.26
C SER A 128 8.13 7.11 -3.41
N ALA A 129 7.89 7.89 -4.47
CA ALA A 129 8.89 8.17 -5.50
C ALA A 129 10.02 9.12 -5.03
N LYS A 130 9.90 9.72 -3.83
CA LYS A 130 10.79 10.79 -3.32
C LYS A 130 11.41 10.45 -1.96
N ARG A 131 12.69 10.83 -1.78
CA ARG A 131 13.48 10.61 -0.56
C ARG A 131 13.27 11.63 0.58
N THR A 132 12.41 12.66 0.42
CA THR A 132 12.44 13.83 1.32
C THR A 132 11.08 14.49 1.55
N SER A 133 10.25 13.89 2.41
CA SER A 133 9.42 14.60 3.41
C SER A 133 8.70 13.56 4.27
N TRP A 134 9.23 13.31 5.47
CA TRP A 134 8.96 12.09 6.24
C TRP A 134 7.87 12.20 7.30
N ASN A 135 7.33 13.39 7.55
CA ASN A 135 6.58 13.66 8.78
C ASN A 135 5.06 13.79 8.59
N GLU A 136 4.63 13.91 7.34
CA GLU A 136 3.24 14.10 6.95
C GLU A 136 2.88 13.04 5.92
N PHE A 137 1.64 12.57 5.96
CA PHE A 137 1.07 11.72 4.93
C PHE A 137 -0.14 12.42 4.29
N SER A 138 -0.29 12.27 2.98
CA SER A 138 -1.40 12.84 2.21
C SER A 138 -2.68 12.05 2.48
N THR A 139 -3.82 12.68 2.20
CA THR A 139 -5.15 12.06 2.24
C THR A 139 -5.25 10.78 1.45
N THR A 140 -4.68 10.76 0.25
CA THR A 140 -4.67 9.59 -0.64
C THR A 140 -3.91 8.41 -0.03
N MET A 141 -2.90 8.65 0.81
CA MET A 141 -2.21 7.58 1.53
C MET A 141 -2.90 7.25 2.84
N ALA A 142 -3.59 8.21 3.47
CA ALA A 142 -4.41 7.96 4.66
C ALA A 142 -5.59 7.03 4.37
N SER A 143 -6.17 7.07 3.16
CA SER A 143 -7.20 6.11 2.75
C SER A 143 -6.67 4.71 2.43
N ALA A 144 -5.34 4.53 2.38
CA ALA A 144 -4.69 3.25 2.08
C ALA A 144 -4.13 2.56 3.34
N VAL A 145 -4.24 3.21 4.51
CA VAL A 145 -3.78 2.74 5.82
C VAL A 145 -5.01 2.54 6.69
#